data_AF-A0A7S1SFK3-F1
#
_entry.id   AF-A0A7S1SFK3-F1
#
_cell.length_a   1.000
_cell.length_b   1.000
_cell.length_c   1.000
_cell.angle_alpha   90.00
_cell.angle_beta   90.00
_cell.angle_gamma   90.00
#
_symmetry.space_group_name_H-M   'P 1'
#
loop_
_entity.id
_entity.type
_entity.pdbx_description
1 polymer ?
#
loop_
_entity_poly.entity_id
_entity_poly.type
_entity_poly.pdbx_seq_one_letter_code
_entity_poly.pdbx_strand_id
1 'polypeptide(L)'
;MGVVCCREASCGGKDTDSLLGWRAAAAVSRLIATHASLSQEVEATVADPDSLRTSATKFLASEEVLSNPGFTVEGVAKLKPEGSDWRGFIDWLLKRVRDVNGLGGPRFMVASWLSMKQLGRFPMNPADQEHILDAEYLLEHYKTIMDDKGKVGGRVICFSFFSHRWERPSSKAGGGGHPDSHDHKKARALAKFGEFGSCPIFAPHHDFEYFFWVDYLSIHQVDPTEKSLGVSVLCAYVAACIQIIMYNSDTVEYEPRAWTRLERLLGYSYCACPLFKYLDDGYPTKPVDVDTVVKRSPSTFKKCEETGSLMLIIRDPSGEDAAITDPSDAPMVRSLSDTVREATPSNPARVWHGVTELAFDECLIPLDTEHYGLDVEKQQKKDAVC
;
A
#
# COMPACT_ATOMS: atom_id res chain seq x y z
N MET A 1 21.73 9.45 53.41
CA MET A 1 20.90 8.31 52.94
C MET A 1 19.53 8.87 52.61
N GLY A 2 19.33 9.25 51.34
CA GLY A 2 18.06 9.81 50.86
C GLY A 2 17.47 8.86 49.83
N VAL A 3 16.27 8.34 50.12
CA VAL A 3 15.51 7.47 49.23
C VAL A 3 14.86 8.35 48.17
N VAL A 4 15.33 8.26 46.93
CA VAL A 4 14.68 8.87 45.77
C VAL A 4 13.49 8.00 45.41
N CYS A 5 12.30 8.53 45.68
CA CYS A 5 11.03 7.94 45.28
C CYS A 5 10.80 8.31 43.80
N CYS A 6 11.20 7.43 42.89
CA CYS A 6 10.81 7.51 41.49
C CYS A 6 9.32 7.19 41.41
N ARG A 7 8.50 8.22 41.14
CA ARG A 7 7.11 8.06 40.71
C ARG A 7 7.13 7.33 39.36
N GLU A 8 6.60 6.12 39.34
CA GLU A 8 6.18 5.45 38.11
C GLU A 8 5.11 6.32 37.45
N ALA A 9 5.50 7.04 36.39
CA ALA A 9 4.53 7.56 35.45
C ALA A 9 3.90 6.35 34.75
N SER A 10 2.62 6.09 35.01
CA SER A 10 1.84 5.11 34.26
C SER A 10 1.67 5.59 32.82
N CYS A 11 2.69 5.37 32.00
CA CYS A 11 2.54 5.36 30.56
C CYS A 11 1.62 4.18 30.26
N GLY A 12 0.38 4.45 29.82
CA GLY A 12 -0.57 3.43 29.40
C GLY A 12 0.03 2.63 28.24
N GLY A 13 0.77 1.57 28.57
CA GLY A 13 1.28 0.60 27.62
C GLY A 13 0.08 -0.09 27.00
N LYS A 14 -0.34 0.39 25.83
CA LYS A 14 -1.24 -0.37 24.97
C LYS A 14 -0.51 -1.67 24.66
N ASP A 15 -1.05 -2.74 25.24
CA ASP A 15 -0.50 -4.09 25.27
C ASP A 15 -0.10 -4.57 23.87
N THR A 16 1.19 -4.47 23.55
CA THR A 16 1.75 -4.92 22.27
C THR A 16 1.61 -6.42 22.09
N ASP A 17 1.51 -7.16 23.19
CA ASP A 17 1.36 -8.62 23.18
C ASP A 17 -0.08 -8.98 22.75
N SER A 18 -1.07 -8.17 23.13
CA SER A 18 -2.45 -8.29 22.60
C SER A 18 -2.52 -8.07 21.08
N LEU A 19 -1.72 -7.12 20.54
CA LEU A 19 -1.69 -6.83 19.11
C LEU A 19 -1.02 -7.93 18.28
N LEU A 20 -0.09 -8.68 18.87
CA LEU A 20 0.55 -9.85 18.26
C LEU A 20 -0.39 -11.06 18.22
N GLY A 21 -1.15 -11.28 19.30
CA GLY A 21 -2.00 -12.47 19.47
C GLY A 21 -3.07 -12.65 18.38
N TRP A 22 -3.78 -11.58 18.02
CA TRP A 22 -4.85 -11.70 17.02
C TRP A 22 -4.33 -11.84 15.57
N ARG A 23 -3.15 -11.30 15.26
CA ARG A 23 -2.52 -11.46 13.94
C ARG A 23 -2.09 -12.91 13.72
N ALA A 24 -1.52 -13.53 14.76
CA ALA A 24 -1.18 -14.95 14.73
C ALA A 24 -2.43 -15.81 14.54
N ALA A 25 -3.56 -15.46 15.18
CA ALA A 25 -4.83 -16.17 14.98
C ALA A 25 -5.35 -16.08 13.53
N ALA A 26 -5.19 -14.93 12.85
CA ALA A 26 -5.53 -14.80 11.43
C ALA A 26 -4.62 -15.68 10.53
N ALA A 27 -3.31 -15.71 10.80
CA ALA A 27 -2.38 -16.58 10.09
C ALA A 27 -2.70 -18.08 10.28
N VAL A 28 -3.05 -18.49 11.51
CA VAL A 28 -3.46 -19.86 11.82
C VAL A 28 -4.79 -20.23 11.13
N SER A 29 -5.77 -19.32 11.13
CA SER A 29 -7.07 -19.55 10.47
C SER A 29 -6.90 -19.81 8.97
N ARG A 30 -5.99 -19.06 8.31
CA ARG A 30 -5.62 -19.31 6.92
C ARG A 30 -5.00 -20.70 6.74
N LEU A 31 -4.04 -21.10 7.56
CA LEU A 31 -3.41 -22.41 7.45
C LEU A 31 -4.46 -23.53 7.54
N ILE A 32 -5.40 -23.41 8.48
CA ILE A 32 -6.52 -24.37 8.63
C ILE A 32 -7.40 -24.38 7.37
N ALA A 33 -7.78 -23.21 6.84
CA ALA A 33 -8.61 -23.10 5.64
C ALA A 33 -7.92 -23.65 4.39
N THR A 34 -6.63 -23.37 4.19
CA THR A 34 -5.83 -23.91 3.07
C THR A 34 -5.71 -25.43 3.18
N HIS A 35 -5.52 -25.98 4.39
CA HIS A 35 -5.53 -27.43 4.58
C HIS A 35 -6.90 -28.05 4.31
N ALA A 36 -7.99 -27.36 4.64
CA ALA A 36 -9.35 -27.81 4.35
C ALA A 36 -9.66 -27.75 2.84
N SER A 37 -9.21 -26.72 2.11
CA SER A 37 -9.44 -26.60 0.68
C SER A 37 -8.59 -27.58 -0.14
N LEU A 38 -7.35 -27.87 0.27
CA LEU A 38 -6.51 -28.91 -0.36
C LEU A 38 -7.12 -30.32 -0.26
N SER A 39 -8.07 -30.53 0.65
CA SER A 39 -8.79 -31.81 0.77
C SER A 39 -9.97 -31.95 -0.20
N GLN A 40 -10.38 -30.86 -0.85
CA GLN A 40 -11.35 -30.86 -1.93
C GLN A 40 -10.59 -30.62 -3.25
N GLU A 41 -10.32 -31.70 -4.00
CA GLU A 41 -9.86 -31.62 -5.40
C GLU A 41 -10.97 -30.97 -6.24
N VAL A 42 -11.11 -29.66 -6.14
CA VAL A 42 -11.74 -28.88 -7.20
C VAL A 42 -10.69 -28.81 -8.29
N GLU A 43 -10.95 -29.43 -9.44
CA GLU A 43 -10.26 -29.11 -10.70
C GLU A 43 -10.50 -27.63 -10.98
N ALA A 44 -9.75 -26.77 -10.31
CA ALA A 44 -9.72 -25.36 -10.61
C ALA A 44 -9.08 -25.29 -11.99
N THR A 45 -9.90 -25.06 -13.02
CA THR A 45 -9.41 -24.62 -14.32
C THR A 45 -8.49 -23.44 -14.05
N VAL A 46 -7.19 -23.66 -14.21
CA VAL A 46 -6.18 -22.60 -14.06
C VAL A 46 -6.62 -21.48 -14.98
N ALA A 47 -6.97 -20.35 -14.40
CA ALA A 47 -7.41 -19.20 -15.18
C ALA A 47 -6.29 -18.85 -16.15
N ASP A 48 -6.61 -18.70 -17.42
CA ASP A 48 -5.65 -18.16 -18.39
C ASP A 48 -5.35 -16.68 -18.03
N PRO A 49 -4.08 -16.23 -18.06
CA PRO A 49 -3.71 -14.86 -17.73
C PRO A 49 -4.50 -13.77 -18.48
N ASP A 50 -4.84 -13.98 -19.75
CA ASP A 50 -5.56 -12.99 -20.56
C ASP A 50 -7.05 -12.95 -20.20
N SER A 51 -7.64 -14.12 -19.91
CA SER A 51 -8.99 -14.19 -19.34
C SER A 51 -9.05 -13.44 -18.00
N LEU A 52 -8.08 -13.67 -17.12
CA LEU A 52 -8.02 -13.04 -15.80
C LEU A 52 -7.84 -11.51 -15.90
N ARG A 53 -6.99 -11.06 -16.82
CA ARG A 53 -6.81 -9.63 -17.13
C ARG A 53 -8.11 -8.99 -17.62
N THR A 54 -8.83 -9.68 -18.50
CA THR A 54 -10.13 -9.22 -19.01
C THR A 54 -11.14 -9.06 -17.85
N SER A 55 -11.17 -10.01 -16.91
CA SER A 55 -11.99 -9.91 -15.70
C SER A 55 -11.58 -8.73 -14.82
N ALA A 56 -10.28 -8.51 -14.62
CA ALA A 56 -9.79 -7.37 -13.84
C ALA A 56 -10.17 -6.02 -14.48
N THR A 57 -10.03 -5.87 -15.80
CA THR A 57 -10.47 -4.67 -16.53
C THR A 57 -11.98 -4.43 -16.38
N LYS A 58 -12.80 -5.48 -16.53
CA LYS A 58 -14.26 -5.38 -16.32
C LYS A 58 -14.60 -4.96 -14.90
N PHE A 59 -13.92 -5.53 -13.90
CA PHE A 59 -14.07 -5.15 -12.51
C PHE A 59 -13.77 -3.66 -12.28
N LEU A 60 -12.67 -3.15 -12.83
CA LEU A 60 -12.29 -1.74 -12.68
C LEU A 60 -13.29 -0.76 -13.32
N ALA A 61 -13.98 -1.19 -14.38
CA ALA A 61 -15.03 -0.42 -15.03
C ALA A 61 -16.41 -0.53 -14.36
N SER A 62 -16.54 -1.34 -13.30
CA SER A 62 -17.82 -1.57 -12.62
C SER A 62 -18.26 -0.37 -11.78
N GLU A 63 -19.58 -0.13 -11.70
CA GLU A 63 -20.14 0.90 -10.81
C GLU A 63 -19.75 0.67 -9.35
N GLU A 64 -19.57 -0.60 -8.97
CA GLU A 64 -19.05 -0.95 -7.67
C GLU A 64 -17.70 -0.28 -7.43
N VAL A 65 -16.69 -0.45 -8.28
CA VAL A 65 -15.37 0.21 -8.12
C VAL A 65 -15.49 1.72 -8.13
N LEU A 66 -16.34 2.28 -8.98
CA LEU A 66 -16.46 3.72 -9.15
C LEU A 66 -17.17 4.43 -7.99
N SER A 67 -18.15 3.77 -7.36
CA SER A 67 -19.00 4.40 -6.32
C SER A 67 -18.29 4.73 -5.00
N ASN A 68 -17.03 4.30 -4.81
CA ASN A 68 -16.14 4.48 -3.65
C ASN A 68 -16.73 5.27 -2.45
N PRO A 69 -17.66 4.67 -1.68
CA PRO A 69 -18.40 5.41 -0.67
C PRO A 69 -17.56 5.83 0.53
N GLY A 70 -16.38 5.21 0.73
CA GLY A 70 -15.56 5.38 1.94
C GLY A 70 -14.75 6.67 1.98
N PHE A 71 -14.38 7.24 0.83
CA PHE A 71 -13.43 8.36 0.75
C PHE A 71 -13.94 9.57 -0.06
N THR A 72 -15.26 9.72 -0.16
CA THR A 72 -15.85 11.01 -0.58
C THR A 72 -15.46 12.14 0.39
N VAL A 73 -15.60 13.41 0.00
CA VAL A 73 -15.35 14.56 0.91
C VAL A 73 -16.16 14.39 2.19
N GLU A 74 -17.43 14.04 2.01
CA GLU A 74 -18.39 13.86 3.08
C GLU A 74 -18.03 12.63 3.94
N GLY A 75 -17.56 11.55 3.32
CA GLY A 75 -17.09 10.35 4.01
C GLY A 75 -15.87 10.65 4.90
N VAL A 76 -14.85 11.30 4.34
CA VAL A 76 -13.64 11.71 5.09
C VAL A 76 -14.01 12.67 6.22
N ALA A 77 -14.86 13.67 5.95
CA ALA A 77 -15.31 14.61 6.97
C ALA A 77 -16.07 13.94 8.12
N LYS A 78 -16.86 12.89 7.83
CA LYS A 78 -17.58 12.10 8.85
C LYS A 78 -16.65 11.20 9.68
N LEU A 79 -15.52 10.76 9.11
CA LEU A 79 -14.58 9.86 9.76
C LEU A 79 -13.47 10.59 10.54
N LYS A 80 -13.31 11.90 10.33
CA LYS A 80 -12.27 12.73 10.95
C LYS A 80 -12.44 12.99 12.46
N PRO A 81 -13.66 13.21 13.00
CA PRO A 81 -13.83 13.48 14.43
C PRO A 81 -13.40 12.30 15.31
N GLU A 82 -12.93 12.60 16.52
CA GLU A 82 -12.67 11.58 17.52
C GLU A 82 -13.94 10.74 17.80
N GLY A 83 -13.76 9.42 17.93
CA GLY A 83 -14.88 8.50 18.19
C GLY A 83 -15.77 8.18 16.98
N SER A 84 -15.36 8.58 15.77
CA SER A 84 -16.02 8.18 14.51
C SER A 84 -16.11 6.66 14.37
N ASP A 85 -17.20 6.21 13.74
CA ASP A 85 -17.49 4.79 13.50
C ASP A 85 -16.91 4.34 12.15
N TRP A 86 -15.92 3.45 12.19
CA TRP A 86 -15.23 2.92 11.03
C TRP A 86 -15.82 1.60 10.52
N ARG A 87 -16.86 1.03 11.16
CA ARG A 87 -17.38 -0.30 10.79
C ARG A 87 -17.85 -0.37 9.34
N GLY A 88 -18.56 0.66 8.87
CA GLY A 88 -18.98 0.74 7.46
C GLY A 88 -17.80 0.82 6.48
N PHE A 89 -16.69 1.44 6.90
CA PHE A 89 -15.45 1.45 6.14
C PHE A 89 -14.80 0.05 6.08
N ILE A 90 -14.78 -0.69 7.19
CA ILE A 90 -14.29 -2.07 7.23
C ILE A 90 -15.14 -2.99 6.35
N ASP A 91 -16.46 -2.83 6.37
CA ASP A 91 -17.39 -3.59 5.52
C ASP A 91 -17.13 -3.34 4.04
N TRP A 92 -16.92 -2.06 3.67
CA TRP A 92 -16.54 -1.68 2.32
C TRP A 92 -15.20 -2.33 1.91
N LEU A 93 -14.18 -2.26 2.76
CA LEU A 93 -12.86 -2.81 2.47
C LEU A 93 -12.91 -4.34 2.30
N LEU A 94 -13.66 -5.05 3.16
CA LEU A 94 -13.86 -6.49 3.04
C LEU A 94 -14.58 -6.86 1.74
N LYS A 95 -15.61 -6.10 1.35
CA LYS A 95 -16.27 -6.31 0.06
C LYS A 95 -15.27 -6.15 -1.10
N ARG A 96 -14.41 -5.12 -1.08
CA ARG A 96 -13.39 -4.91 -2.12
C ARG A 96 -12.46 -6.09 -2.27
N VAL A 97 -11.92 -6.58 -1.15
CA VAL A 97 -11.02 -7.74 -1.15
C VAL A 97 -11.72 -8.98 -1.70
N ARG A 98 -12.98 -9.21 -1.31
CA ARG A 98 -13.79 -10.32 -1.84
C ARG A 98 -14.03 -10.21 -3.34
N ASP A 99 -14.37 -9.02 -3.83
CA ASP A 99 -14.59 -8.78 -5.26
C ASP A 99 -13.31 -9.11 -6.06
N VAL A 100 -12.14 -8.71 -5.54
CA VAL A 100 -10.83 -9.01 -6.14
C VAL A 100 -10.49 -10.50 -6.08
N ASN A 101 -10.66 -11.15 -4.93
CA ASN A 101 -10.45 -12.59 -4.79
C ASN A 101 -11.40 -13.40 -5.69
N GLY A 102 -12.61 -12.89 -5.92
CA GLY A 102 -13.62 -13.49 -6.80
C GLY A 102 -13.28 -13.46 -8.29
N LEU A 103 -12.20 -12.79 -8.70
CA LEU A 103 -11.75 -12.77 -10.10
C LEU A 103 -11.15 -14.11 -10.56
N GLY A 104 -10.82 -15.01 -9.63
CA GLY A 104 -10.25 -16.34 -9.93
C GLY A 104 -8.73 -16.36 -10.10
N GLY A 105 -8.04 -15.29 -9.73
CA GLY A 105 -6.57 -15.22 -9.68
C GLY A 105 -6.00 -15.57 -8.29
N PRO A 106 -4.69 -15.34 -8.08
CA PRO A 106 -4.10 -15.42 -6.75
C PRO A 106 -4.84 -14.49 -5.78
N ARG A 107 -4.86 -14.88 -4.50
CA ARG A 107 -5.58 -14.13 -3.47
C ARG A 107 -4.84 -12.85 -3.11
N PHE A 108 -5.57 -11.84 -2.64
CA PHE A 108 -5.00 -10.57 -2.20
C PHE A 108 -4.22 -10.76 -0.89
N MET A 109 -2.90 -10.85 -1.02
CA MET A 109 -1.98 -11.08 0.09
C MET A 109 -1.34 -9.76 0.55
N VAL A 110 -1.11 -9.62 1.86
CA VAL A 110 -0.46 -8.45 2.47
C VAL A 110 0.49 -8.86 3.59
N ALA A 111 1.44 -7.99 3.95
CA ALA A 111 2.25 -8.17 5.16
C ALA A 111 2.04 -7.03 6.14
N SER A 112 2.02 -7.34 7.44
CA SER A 112 1.99 -6.32 8.49
C SER A 112 3.35 -5.61 8.58
N TRP A 113 3.34 -4.33 8.96
CA TRP A 113 4.57 -3.61 9.34
C TRP A 113 5.37 -4.34 10.41
N LEU A 114 4.69 -5.10 11.27
CA LEU A 114 5.32 -5.88 12.32
C LEU A 114 6.10 -7.08 11.76
N SER A 115 5.61 -7.72 10.69
CA SER A 115 6.36 -8.77 9.97
C SER A 115 7.67 -8.20 9.42
N MET A 116 7.63 -7.01 8.83
CA MET A 116 8.83 -6.34 8.32
C MET A 116 9.80 -5.96 9.45
N LYS A 117 9.28 -5.53 10.60
CA LYS A 117 10.07 -5.24 11.79
C LYS A 117 10.76 -6.50 12.35
N GLN A 118 10.04 -7.62 12.41
CA GLN A 118 10.55 -8.89 12.93
C GLN A 118 11.59 -9.52 12.01
N LEU A 119 11.33 -9.57 10.71
CA LEU A 119 12.25 -10.13 9.72
C LEU A 119 13.46 -9.23 9.46
N GLY A 120 13.31 -7.91 9.64
CA GLY A 120 14.30 -6.92 9.21
C GLY A 120 14.45 -6.81 7.69
N ARG A 121 13.55 -7.44 6.92
CA ARG A 121 13.51 -7.44 5.45
C ARG A 121 12.07 -7.64 4.96
N PHE A 122 11.86 -7.54 3.65
CA PHE A 122 10.59 -7.96 3.04
C PHE A 122 10.42 -9.49 3.14
N PRO A 123 9.22 -9.98 3.49
CA PRO A 123 8.89 -11.38 3.30
C PRO A 123 8.82 -11.69 1.79
N MET A 124 9.20 -12.91 1.40
CA MET A 124 9.20 -13.41 0.03
C MET A 124 8.15 -14.51 -0.11
N ASN A 125 7.32 -14.44 -1.15
CA ASN A 125 6.39 -15.52 -1.48
C ASN A 125 7.07 -16.56 -2.38
N PRO A 126 7.12 -17.87 -2.02
CA PRO A 126 6.44 -18.53 -0.89
C PRO A 126 7.33 -18.83 0.32
N ALA A 127 8.55 -18.31 0.40
CA ALA A 127 9.49 -18.69 1.46
C ALA A 127 9.09 -18.22 2.87
N ASP A 128 8.37 -17.11 3.01
CA ASP A 128 7.99 -16.51 4.29
C ASP A 128 6.45 -16.44 4.45
N GLN A 129 5.74 -17.52 4.09
CA GLN A 129 4.27 -17.55 4.06
C GLN A 129 3.61 -17.29 5.41
N GLU A 130 4.30 -17.57 6.52
CA GLU A 130 3.86 -17.26 7.89
C GLU A 130 3.78 -15.75 8.17
N HIS A 131 4.50 -14.93 7.40
CA HIS A 131 4.50 -13.47 7.49
C HIS A 131 3.58 -12.79 6.48
N ILE A 132 2.98 -13.57 5.58
CA ILE A 132 2.13 -13.13 4.47
C ILE A 132 0.68 -13.54 4.78
N LEU A 133 -0.17 -12.54 4.93
CA LEU A 133 -1.54 -12.69 5.38
C LEU A 133 -2.49 -12.59 4.20
N ASP A 134 -3.49 -13.45 4.17
CA ASP A 134 -4.65 -13.30 3.29
C ASP A 134 -5.52 -12.17 3.82
N ALA A 135 -5.74 -11.13 3.02
CA ALA A 135 -6.45 -9.96 3.52
C ALA A 135 -7.93 -10.20 3.82
N GLU A 136 -8.56 -11.18 3.16
CA GLU A 136 -9.96 -11.49 3.42
C GLU A 136 -10.12 -12.10 4.80
N TYR A 137 -9.35 -13.15 5.09
CA TYR A 137 -9.33 -13.78 6.42
C TYR A 137 -8.88 -12.80 7.50
N LEU A 138 -7.91 -11.93 7.19
CA LEU A 138 -7.48 -10.87 8.10
C LEU A 138 -8.64 -9.93 8.46
N LEU A 139 -9.41 -9.46 7.48
CA LEU A 139 -10.54 -8.56 7.71
C LEU A 139 -11.72 -9.24 8.40
N GLU A 140 -12.01 -10.50 8.06
CA GLU A 140 -13.01 -11.29 8.76
C GLU A 140 -12.66 -11.43 10.24
N HIS A 141 -11.41 -11.78 10.55
CA HIS A 141 -10.97 -11.86 11.93
C HIS A 141 -10.96 -10.49 12.62
N TYR A 142 -10.48 -9.44 11.94
CA TYR A 142 -10.51 -8.06 12.45
C TYR A 142 -11.92 -7.65 12.88
N LYS A 143 -12.94 -8.00 12.11
CA LYS A 143 -14.35 -7.73 12.44
C LYS A 143 -14.85 -8.45 13.69
N THR A 144 -14.28 -9.60 14.04
CA THR A 144 -14.68 -10.34 15.25
C THR A 144 -14.11 -9.74 16.54
N ILE A 145 -13.04 -8.94 16.43
CA ILE A 145 -12.31 -8.40 17.59
C ILE A 145 -12.34 -6.86 17.66
N MET A 146 -12.81 -6.18 16.61
CA MET A 146 -12.90 -4.72 16.60
C MET A 146 -13.91 -4.22 17.64
N ASP A 147 -13.65 -3.04 18.19
CA ASP A 147 -14.56 -2.36 19.10
C ASP A 147 -15.82 -1.81 18.38
N ASP A 148 -16.70 -1.16 19.13
CA ASP A 148 -17.93 -0.54 18.60
C ASP A 148 -17.66 0.64 17.64
N LYS A 149 -16.39 1.04 17.49
CA LYS A 149 -15.92 2.07 16.54
C LYS A 149 -15.20 1.48 15.35
N GLY A 150 -15.10 0.15 15.24
CA GLY A 150 -14.41 -0.52 14.15
C GLY A 150 -12.89 -0.44 14.24
N LYS A 151 -12.33 -0.37 15.45
CA LYS A 151 -10.88 -0.30 15.70
C LYS A 151 -10.40 -1.51 16.50
N VAL A 152 -9.12 -1.86 16.34
CA VAL A 152 -8.42 -2.85 17.17
C VAL A 152 -7.22 -2.18 17.81
N GLY A 153 -7.13 -2.21 19.15
CA GLY A 153 -6.08 -1.48 19.88
C GLY A 153 -6.13 0.04 19.66
N GLY A 154 -7.30 0.58 19.31
CA GLY A 154 -7.51 1.99 18.96
C GLY A 154 -6.99 2.37 17.56
N ARG A 155 -6.63 1.41 16.72
CA ARG A 155 -6.15 1.64 15.34
C ARG A 155 -7.14 1.11 14.31
N VAL A 156 -7.29 1.84 13.21
CA VAL A 156 -8.08 1.43 12.03
C VAL A 156 -7.18 0.66 11.06
N ILE A 157 -7.63 -0.47 10.53
CA ILE A 157 -6.86 -1.23 9.52
C ILE A 157 -6.69 -0.43 8.22
N CYS A 158 -5.49 -0.49 7.62
CA CYS A 158 -5.21 0.16 6.34
C CYS A 158 -4.34 -0.70 5.43
N PHE A 159 -4.82 -1.00 4.23
CA PHE A 159 -4.05 -1.63 3.15
C PHE A 159 -3.43 -0.57 2.25
N SER A 160 -2.11 -0.61 2.16
CA SER A 160 -1.32 0.30 1.33
C SER A 160 -0.61 -0.47 0.23
N PHE A 161 -0.73 0.01 -1.00
CA PHE A 161 0.08 -0.45 -2.11
C PHE A 161 1.46 0.20 -2.01
N PHE A 162 2.53 -0.59 -2.00
CA PHE A 162 3.89 -0.06 -1.97
C PHE A 162 4.49 -0.02 -3.38
N SER A 163 4.53 1.17 -3.96
CA SER A 163 5.16 1.41 -5.26
C SER A 163 6.63 1.79 -5.08
N HIS A 164 7.52 1.05 -5.73
CA HIS A 164 8.96 1.13 -5.50
C HIS A 164 9.77 0.60 -6.69
N ARG A 165 11.03 1.02 -6.76
CA ARG A 165 12.02 0.41 -7.67
C ARG A 165 12.76 -0.72 -6.97
N TRP A 166 13.02 -1.82 -7.66
CA TRP A 166 13.88 -2.88 -7.15
C TRP A 166 15.34 -2.42 -7.09
N GLU A 167 16.01 -2.56 -5.94
CA GLU A 167 17.42 -2.14 -5.80
C GLU A 167 18.41 -3.19 -6.28
N ARG A 168 17.98 -4.46 -6.27
CA ARG A 168 18.77 -5.58 -6.74
C ARG A 168 17.98 -6.33 -7.80
N PRO A 169 17.77 -5.76 -9.00
CA PRO A 169 17.10 -6.49 -10.07
C PRO A 169 17.94 -7.72 -10.46
N SER A 170 17.27 -8.80 -10.84
CA SER A 170 17.91 -9.96 -11.45
C SER A 170 17.23 -10.29 -12.76
N SER A 171 18.02 -10.44 -13.82
CA SER A 171 17.53 -10.86 -15.14
C SER A 171 17.33 -12.37 -15.25
N LYS A 172 17.80 -13.14 -14.27
CA LYS A 172 17.65 -14.60 -14.24
C LYS A 172 16.46 -14.97 -13.37
N ALA A 173 15.57 -15.82 -13.88
CA ALA A 173 14.55 -16.47 -13.07
C ALA A 173 15.22 -17.19 -11.88
N GLY A 174 14.78 -16.90 -10.65
CA GLY A 174 15.40 -17.39 -9.41
C GLY A 174 16.76 -16.75 -9.05
N GLY A 175 17.22 -15.74 -9.78
CA GLY A 175 18.58 -15.18 -9.67
C GLY A 175 18.83 -14.23 -8.50
N GLY A 176 18.18 -14.43 -7.35
CA GLY A 176 18.41 -13.65 -6.12
C GLY A 176 18.02 -12.17 -6.21
N GLY A 177 17.16 -11.79 -7.17
CA GLY A 177 16.65 -10.43 -7.27
C GLY A 177 15.87 -10.05 -6.00
N HIS A 178 15.99 -8.79 -5.57
CA HIS A 178 15.30 -8.31 -4.39
C HIS A 178 14.87 -6.84 -4.52
N PRO A 179 13.68 -6.49 -4.00
CA PRO A 179 13.16 -5.12 -4.07
C PRO A 179 13.90 -4.06 -3.25
N ASP A 180 14.87 -4.46 -2.43
CA ASP A 180 15.41 -3.64 -1.34
C ASP A 180 16.92 -3.69 -1.34
N SER A 181 17.53 -2.72 -0.66
CA SER A 181 18.98 -2.59 -0.49
C SER A 181 19.55 -3.69 0.42
N HIS A 182 20.88 -3.83 0.47
CA HIS A 182 21.55 -4.85 1.32
C HIS A 182 21.32 -4.66 2.80
N ASP A 183 21.06 -3.42 3.19
CA ASP A 183 20.66 -3.07 4.53
C ASP A 183 19.13 -3.04 4.72
N HIS A 184 18.32 -3.41 3.73
CA HIS A 184 16.85 -3.49 3.88
C HIS A 184 16.16 -2.16 4.29
N LYS A 185 16.60 -1.05 3.69
CA LYS A 185 16.15 0.29 4.08
C LYS A 185 14.64 0.50 3.90
N LYS A 186 14.03 -0.08 2.85
CA LYS A 186 12.59 0.06 2.59
C LYS A 186 11.75 -0.72 3.59
N ALA A 187 12.15 -1.95 3.90
CA ALA A 187 11.47 -2.74 4.92
C ALA A 187 11.50 -2.03 6.29
N ARG A 188 12.63 -1.42 6.66
CA ARG A 188 12.72 -0.61 7.89
C ARG A 188 11.85 0.64 7.84
N ALA A 189 11.81 1.35 6.71
CA ALA A 189 10.97 2.52 6.54
C ALA A 189 9.48 2.16 6.71
N LEU A 190 9.01 1.09 6.06
CA LEU A 190 7.62 0.63 6.21
C LEU A 190 7.31 0.10 7.61
N ALA A 191 8.25 -0.59 8.25
CA ALA A 191 8.11 -0.99 9.65
C ALA A 191 7.90 0.23 10.57
N LYS A 192 8.67 1.31 10.34
CA LYS A 192 8.53 2.57 11.09
C LYS A 192 7.24 3.31 10.78
N PHE A 193 6.86 3.41 9.51
CA PHE A 193 5.60 4.01 9.08
C PHE A 193 4.39 3.31 9.72
N GLY A 194 4.39 1.98 9.71
CA GLY A 194 3.35 1.21 10.39
C GLY A 194 3.39 1.33 11.92
N GLU A 195 4.58 1.35 12.53
CA GLU A 195 4.77 1.56 13.97
C GLU A 195 4.12 2.88 14.42
N PHE A 196 4.35 3.98 13.69
CA PHE A 196 3.77 5.27 14.03
C PHE A 196 2.29 5.38 13.72
N GLY A 197 1.81 4.77 12.64
CA GLY A 197 0.40 4.72 12.30
C GLY A 197 -0.21 6.07 11.90
N SER A 198 0.61 7.09 11.64
CA SER A 198 0.14 8.45 11.41
C SER A 198 -0.59 8.59 10.07
N CYS A 199 -1.59 9.48 10.03
CA CYS A 199 -2.19 9.97 8.80
C CYS A 199 -2.62 11.43 9.02
N PRO A 200 -2.01 12.42 8.35
CA PRO A 200 -2.31 13.84 8.55
C PRO A 200 -3.79 14.20 8.38
N ILE A 201 -4.49 13.51 7.46
CA ILE A 201 -5.93 13.72 7.21
C ILE A 201 -6.77 13.46 8.47
N PHE A 202 -6.41 12.43 9.24
CA PHE A 202 -7.16 11.98 10.42
C PHE A 202 -6.43 12.25 11.74
N ALA A 203 -5.28 12.92 11.69
CA ALA A 203 -4.56 13.37 12.87
C ALA A 203 -5.32 14.50 13.57
N PRO A 204 -5.21 14.62 14.91
CA PRO A 204 -4.50 13.72 15.83
C PRO A 204 -5.35 12.53 16.32
N HIS A 205 -6.57 12.35 15.80
CA HIS A 205 -7.60 11.50 16.42
C HIS A 205 -7.56 10.02 16.03
N HIS A 206 -6.95 9.69 14.90
CA HIS A 206 -6.90 8.31 14.40
C HIS A 206 -5.48 7.89 14.02
N ASP A 207 -5.05 6.77 14.58
CA ASP A 207 -3.89 6.01 14.10
C ASP A 207 -4.37 4.80 13.29
N PHE A 208 -3.49 4.32 12.42
CA PHE A 208 -3.75 3.20 11.53
C PHE A 208 -2.86 1.99 11.83
N GLU A 209 -3.41 0.81 11.56
CA GLU A 209 -2.71 -0.46 11.54
C GLU A 209 -2.44 -0.82 10.07
N TYR A 210 -1.20 -0.57 9.64
CA TYR A 210 -0.83 -0.69 8.24
C TYR A 210 -0.43 -2.12 7.84
N PHE A 211 -1.01 -2.56 6.73
CA PHE A 211 -0.57 -3.73 5.99
C PHE A 211 -0.20 -3.31 4.57
N PHE A 212 0.84 -3.93 4.04
CA PHE A 212 1.44 -3.54 2.77
C PHE A 212 1.26 -4.66 1.75
N TRP A 213 0.71 -4.28 0.60
CA TRP A 213 0.81 -5.06 -0.61
C TRP A 213 2.12 -4.68 -1.31
N VAL A 214 3.01 -5.64 -1.49
CA VAL A 214 4.29 -5.50 -2.20
C VAL A 214 4.38 -6.63 -3.22
N ASP A 215 4.78 -6.35 -4.46
CA ASP A 215 4.87 -7.38 -5.51
C ASP A 215 5.66 -8.63 -5.06
N TYR A 216 6.79 -8.43 -4.39
CA TYR A 216 7.70 -9.47 -3.90
C TYR A 216 7.09 -10.43 -2.87
N LEU A 217 6.15 -9.95 -2.04
CA LEU A 217 5.46 -10.74 -1.02
C LEU A 217 4.07 -11.21 -1.46
N SER A 218 3.46 -10.51 -2.42
CA SER A 218 2.05 -10.73 -2.77
C SER A 218 1.90 -11.55 -4.04
N ILE A 219 2.92 -11.53 -4.91
CA ILE A 219 3.00 -12.35 -6.13
C ILE A 219 4.04 -13.44 -5.89
N HIS A 220 3.77 -14.63 -6.43
CA HIS A 220 4.69 -15.75 -6.33
C HIS A 220 6.02 -15.46 -7.06
N GLN A 221 7.17 -15.67 -6.40
CA GLN A 221 8.47 -15.28 -6.95
C GLN A 221 9.21 -16.41 -7.70
N VAL A 222 8.73 -17.65 -7.60
CA VAL A 222 9.42 -18.85 -8.12
C VAL A 222 8.70 -19.45 -9.32
N ASP A 223 7.42 -19.79 -9.16
CA ASP A 223 6.52 -20.31 -10.21
C ASP A 223 6.15 -19.20 -11.21
N PRO A 224 6.54 -19.33 -12.49
CA PRO A 224 6.23 -18.34 -13.54
C PRO A 224 4.74 -18.20 -13.85
N THR A 225 3.96 -19.27 -13.71
CA THR A 225 2.52 -19.28 -13.99
C THR A 225 1.81 -18.46 -12.93
N GLU A 226 2.01 -18.78 -11.65
CA GLU A 226 1.46 -18.02 -10.52
C GLU A 226 1.89 -16.55 -10.54
N LYS A 227 3.15 -16.30 -10.95
CA LYS A 227 3.65 -14.94 -11.16
C LYS A 227 2.85 -14.21 -12.23
N SER A 228 2.66 -14.83 -13.39
CA SER A 228 1.90 -14.26 -14.51
C SER A 228 0.44 -13.98 -14.12
N LEU A 229 -0.20 -14.88 -13.38
CA LEU A 229 -1.55 -14.68 -12.87
C LEU A 229 -1.61 -13.50 -11.90
N GLY A 230 -0.67 -13.41 -10.95
CA GLY A 230 -0.60 -12.31 -9.99
C GLY A 230 -0.38 -10.95 -10.66
N VAL A 231 0.44 -10.90 -11.71
CA VAL A 231 0.63 -9.67 -12.50
C VAL A 231 -0.64 -9.30 -13.27
N SER A 232 -1.38 -10.28 -13.78
CA SER A 232 -2.61 -10.06 -14.57
C SER A 232 -3.75 -9.40 -13.78
N VAL A 233 -3.73 -9.50 -12.44
CA VAL A 233 -4.70 -8.84 -11.54
C VAL A 233 -4.11 -7.67 -10.76
N LEU A 234 -2.90 -7.21 -11.09
CA LEU A 234 -2.22 -6.13 -10.38
C LEU A 234 -3.10 -4.88 -10.23
N CYS A 235 -3.81 -4.50 -11.28
CA CYS A 235 -4.67 -3.34 -11.29
C CYS A 235 -5.86 -3.46 -10.30
N ALA A 236 -6.42 -4.67 -10.16
CA ALA A 236 -7.46 -4.97 -9.18
C ALA A 236 -6.90 -4.92 -7.75
N TYR A 237 -5.67 -5.39 -7.53
CA TYR A 237 -4.99 -5.25 -6.24
C TYR A 237 -4.80 -3.77 -5.85
N VAL A 238 -4.33 -2.93 -6.77
CA VAL A 238 -4.20 -1.48 -6.51
C VAL A 238 -5.56 -0.86 -6.12
N ALA A 239 -6.63 -1.24 -6.79
CA ALA A 239 -7.98 -0.75 -6.49
C ALA A 239 -8.54 -1.24 -5.12
N ALA A 240 -8.07 -2.36 -4.59
CA ALA A 240 -8.41 -2.82 -3.24
C ALA A 240 -7.59 -2.14 -2.14
N CYS A 241 -6.47 -1.49 -2.48
CA CYS A 241 -5.70 -0.69 -1.55
C CYS A 241 -6.36 0.67 -1.28
N ILE A 242 -6.21 1.14 -0.05
CA ILE A 242 -6.72 2.46 0.36
C ILE A 242 -5.82 3.55 -0.18
N GLN A 243 -4.50 3.36 -0.09
CA GLN A 243 -3.52 4.38 -0.48
C GLN A 243 -2.33 3.76 -1.20
N ILE A 244 -1.59 4.61 -1.90
CA ILE A 244 -0.26 4.31 -2.42
C ILE A 244 0.79 4.94 -1.52
N ILE A 245 1.81 4.15 -1.19
CA ILE A 245 3.07 4.60 -0.64
C ILE A 245 4.12 4.49 -1.74
N MET A 246 4.74 5.61 -2.08
CA MET A 246 5.83 5.70 -3.05
C MET A 246 7.15 5.81 -2.31
N TYR A 247 8.13 4.98 -2.66
CA TYR A 247 9.48 5.08 -2.11
C TYR A 247 10.49 5.58 -3.16
N ASN A 248 10.90 6.84 -3.01
CA ASN A 248 11.86 7.53 -3.87
C ASN A 248 13.29 7.39 -3.32
N SER A 249 13.92 6.25 -3.65
CA SER A 249 15.27 5.91 -3.22
C SER A 249 16.32 6.79 -3.89
N ASP A 250 17.40 7.12 -3.17
CA ASP A 250 18.52 7.90 -3.71
C ASP A 250 19.52 7.00 -4.48
N THR A 251 19.41 5.68 -4.34
CA THR A 251 20.30 4.70 -4.98
C THR A 251 19.77 4.14 -6.30
N VAL A 252 18.48 4.32 -6.58
CA VAL A 252 17.84 3.86 -7.81
C VAL A 252 16.80 4.86 -8.27
N GLU A 253 16.84 5.22 -9.56
CA GLU A 253 15.87 6.14 -10.12
C GLU A 253 14.48 5.51 -10.15
N TYR A 254 13.58 6.08 -9.36
CA TYR A 254 12.21 5.61 -9.22
C TYR A 254 11.36 5.93 -10.45
N GLU A 255 11.48 7.15 -10.97
CA GLU A 255 10.58 7.70 -11.99
C GLU A 255 10.68 7.01 -13.35
N PRO A 256 11.86 6.77 -13.93
CA PRO A 256 11.94 6.32 -15.32
C PRO A 256 11.29 4.96 -15.57
N ARG A 257 11.07 4.13 -14.54
CA ARG A 257 10.54 2.78 -14.74
C ARG A 257 9.07 2.81 -15.20
N ALA A 258 8.79 2.20 -16.35
CA ALA A 258 7.45 2.05 -16.90
C ALA A 258 6.41 1.52 -15.88
N TRP A 259 6.78 0.47 -15.13
CA TRP A 259 5.93 -0.11 -14.08
C TRP A 259 5.61 0.86 -12.94
N THR A 260 6.55 1.67 -12.46
CA THR A 260 6.25 2.64 -11.37
C THR A 260 5.39 3.78 -11.88
N ARG A 261 5.54 4.21 -13.15
CA ARG A 261 4.58 5.12 -13.80
C ARG A 261 3.17 4.54 -13.84
N LEU A 262 3.04 3.28 -14.27
CA LEU A 262 1.75 2.59 -14.33
C LEU A 262 1.09 2.43 -12.95
N GLU A 263 1.84 2.00 -11.94
CA GLU A 263 1.33 1.86 -10.56
C GLU A 263 0.77 3.17 -10.03
N ARG A 264 1.43 4.30 -10.32
CA ARG A 264 0.95 5.64 -9.96
C ARG A 264 -0.32 6.03 -10.72
N LEU A 265 -0.40 5.69 -12.00
CA LEU A 265 -1.60 5.92 -12.81
C LEU A 265 -2.80 5.14 -12.26
N LEU A 266 -2.59 3.87 -11.92
CA LEU A 266 -3.58 3.00 -11.30
C LEU A 266 -4.04 3.55 -9.95
N GLY A 267 -3.11 3.95 -9.08
CA GLY A 267 -3.45 4.52 -7.78
C GLY A 267 -4.21 5.82 -7.88
N TYR A 268 -3.80 6.69 -8.80
CA TYR A 268 -4.44 7.98 -9.00
C TYR A 268 -5.84 7.86 -9.60
N SER A 269 -6.17 6.70 -10.17
CA SER A 269 -7.50 6.45 -10.75
C SER A 269 -8.40 5.68 -9.80
N TYR A 270 -7.85 4.72 -9.05
CA TYR A 270 -8.64 3.74 -8.29
C TYR A 270 -8.40 3.69 -6.79
N CYS A 271 -7.25 4.16 -6.26
CA CYS A 271 -7.06 4.17 -4.81
C CYS A 271 -7.98 5.21 -4.18
N ALA A 272 -8.46 4.87 -2.97
CA ALA A 272 -9.44 5.69 -2.29
C ALA A 272 -8.86 6.95 -1.64
N CYS A 273 -7.60 6.93 -1.24
CA CYS A 273 -6.93 8.08 -0.65
C CYS A 273 -6.58 9.14 -1.72
N PRO A 274 -6.88 10.42 -1.49
CA PRO A 274 -6.54 11.49 -2.44
C PRO A 274 -5.03 11.79 -2.53
N LEU A 275 -4.25 11.41 -1.51
CA LEU A 275 -2.84 11.71 -1.41
C LEU A 275 -2.00 10.44 -1.50
N PHE A 276 -0.89 10.50 -2.23
CA PHE A 276 0.13 9.46 -2.19
C PHE A 276 1.09 9.75 -1.04
N LYS A 277 1.44 8.72 -0.26
CA LYS A 277 2.46 8.88 0.78
C LYS A 277 3.82 8.87 0.10
N TYR A 278 4.60 9.93 0.28
CA TYR A 278 5.99 9.96 -0.15
C TYR A 278 6.85 9.34 0.93
N LEU A 279 7.82 8.48 0.60
CA LEU A 279 8.91 8.04 1.47
C LEU A 279 10.22 8.11 0.68
N ASP A 280 11.33 8.28 1.38
CA ASP A 280 12.69 8.26 0.85
C ASP A 280 13.68 7.71 1.88
N ASP A 281 14.96 7.71 1.52
CA ASP A 281 16.04 7.21 2.37
C ASP A 281 16.26 8.02 3.66
N GLY A 282 15.66 9.20 3.77
CA GLY A 282 15.71 10.02 4.97
C GLY A 282 14.66 9.63 6.03
N TYR A 283 13.64 8.86 5.67
CA TYR A 283 12.56 8.51 6.59
C TYR A 283 12.98 7.51 7.69
N PRO A 284 12.55 7.65 8.96
CA PRO A 284 11.74 8.73 9.56
C PRO A 284 12.61 9.77 10.29
N THR A 285 13.86 9.98 9.87
CA THR A 285 14.86 10.70 10.69
C THR A 285 14.78 12.21 10.58
N LYS A 286 14.30 12.72 9.46
CA LYS A 286 14.20 14.16 9.17
C LYS A 286 12.98 14.44 8.29
N PRO A 287 12.32 15.61 8.42
CA PRO A 287 11.26 16.01 7.50
C PRO A 287 11.74 16.07 6.05
N VAL A 288 10.80 15.95 5.11
CA VAL A 288 11.08 16.11 3.67
C VAL A 288 11.43 17.55 3.37
N ASP A 289 12.57 17.75 2.71
CA ASP A 289 12.92 19.03 2.09
C ASP A 289 12.42 19.03 0.63
N VAL A 290 11.26 19.65 0.43
CA VAL A 290 10.58 19.71 -0.88
C VAL A 290 11.46 20.36 -1.95
N ASP A 291 12.21 21.41 -1.59
CA ASP A 291 13.06 22.12 -2.55
C ASP A 291 14.23 21.24 -3.00
N THR A 292 14.82 20.49 -2.07
CA THR A 292 15.86 19.50 -2.39
C THR A 292 15.32 18.38 -3.29
N VAL A 293 14.13 17.84 -3.00
CA VAL A 293 13.52 16.77 -3.83
C VAL A 293 13.23 17.26 -5.24
N VAL A 294 12.63 18.44 -5.40
CA VAL A 294 12.32 19.03 -6.72
C VAL A 294 13.60 19.34 -7.48
N LYS A 295 14.63 19.92 -6.83
CA LYS A 295 15.91 20.22 -7.47
C LYS A 295 16.61 18.96 -8.00
N ARG A 296 16.50 17.84 -7.29
CA ARG A 296 17.10 16.56 -7.69
C ARG A 296 16.41 15.91 -8.88
N SER A 297 15.10 16.08 -9.01
CA SER A 297 14.32 15.44 -10.08
C SER A 297 13.19 16.37 -10.59
N PRO A 298 13.54 17.47 -11.28
CA PRO A 298 12.57 18.49 -11.70
C PRO A 298 11.61 18.01 -12.80
N SER A 299 11.97 16.94 -13.51
CA SER A 299 11.08 16.26 -14.46
C SER A 299 10.05 15.35 -13.76
N THR A 300 10.27 15.00 -12.50
CA THR A 300 9.39 14.10 -11.73
C THR A 300 8.49 14.88 -10.80
N PHE A 301 9.05 15.91 -10.15
CA PHE A 301 8.40 16.61 -9.05
C PHE A 301 8.31 18.11 -9.33
N LYS A 302 7.21 18.69 -8.86
CA LYS A 302 7.01 20.14 -8.80
C LYS A 302 6.67 20.53 -7.37
N LYS A 303 7.03 21.75 -6.99
CA LYS A 303 6.52 22.38 -5.78
C LYS A 303 5.26 23.15 -6.14
N CYS A 304 4.17 22.91 -5.41
CA CYS A 304 2.98 23.74 -5.54
C CYS A 304 3.32 25.17 -5.08
N GLU A 305 3.08 26.17 -5.94
CA GLU A 305 3.42 27.57 -5.62
C GLU A 305 2.60 28.11 -4.45
N GLU A 306 1.34 27.70 -4.34
CA GLU A 306 0.41 28.19 -3.31
C GLU A 306 0.65 27.55 -1.94
N THR A 307 0.81 26.21 -1.90
CA THR A 307 0.86 25.46 -0.64
C THR A 307 2.28 25.07 -0.25
N GLY A 308 3.25 25.15 -1.17
CA GLY A 308 4.58 24.61 -0.99
C GLY A 308 4.65 23.08 -0.97
N SER A 309 3.53 22.38 -1.18
CA SER A 309 3.45 20.92 -1.16
C SER A 309 4.22 20.29 -2.32
N LEU A 310 4.76 19.09 -2.09
CA LEU A 310 5.38 18.29 -3.13
C LEU A 310 4.31 17.68 -4.04
N MET A 311 4.41 17.95 -5.33
CA MET A 311 3.54 17.41 -6.37
C MET A 311 4.33 16.46 -7.26
N LEU A 312 3.71 15.36 -7.64
CA LEU A 312 4.26 14.40 -8.59
C LEU A 312 3.64 14.64 -9.97
N ILE A 313 4.48 14.69 -11.01
CA ILE A 313 4.03 14.77 -12.40
C ILE A 313 3.67 13.36 -12.90
N ILE A 314 2.47 13.20 -13.46
CA ILE A 314 2.09 11.94 -14.10
C ILE A 314 2.75 11.84 -15.48
N ARG A 315 3.59 10.83 -15.67
CA ARG A 315 4.30 10.56 -16.92
C ARG A 315 3.70 9.35 -17.63
N ASP A 316 3.80 9.33 -18.95
CA ASP A 316 3.35 8.19 -19.77
C ASP A 316 4.16 6.92 -19.43
N PRO A 317 3.53 5.85 -18.93
CA PRO A 317 4.21 4.57 -18.69
C PRO A 317 4.77 3.91 -19.97
N SER A 318 4.29 4.31 -21.14
CA SER A 318 4.70 3.84 -22.46
C SER A 318 5.47 4.89 -23.28
N GLY A 319 5.84 6.01 -22.66
CA GLY A 319 6.60 7.08 -23.32
C GLY A 319 8.01 6.65 -23.73
N GLU A 320 8.64 7.39 -24.63
CA GLU A 320 10.01 7.10 -25.11
C GLU A 320 11.06 7.13 -24.00
N ASP A 321 10.80 7.89 -22.94
CA ASP A 321 11.64 8.02 -21.74
C ASP A 321 11.31 6.96 -20.66
N ALA A 322 10.32 6.10 -20.88
CA ALA A 322 9.97 5.02 -19.97
C ALA A 322 10.93 3.83 -20.11
N ALA A 323 11.69 3.55 -19.05
CA ALA A 323 12.55 2.40 -18.93
C ALA A 323 11.76 1.13 -18.60
N ILE A 324 11.78 0.17 -19.50
CA ILE A 324 11.23 -1.18 -19.29
C ILE A 324 12.38 -2.18 -19.12
N THR A 325 12.32 -2.97 -18.05
CA THR A 325 13.39 -3.94 -17.76
C THR A 325 13.28 -5.18 -18.64
N ASP A 326 12.06 -5.67 -18.85
CA ASP A 326 11.76 -6.75 -19.79
C ASP A 326 10.90 -6.18 -20.94
N PRO A 327 11.40 -6.14 -22.18
CA PRO A 327 10.63 -5.64 -23.32
C PRO A 327 9.30 -6.36 -23.55
N SER A 328 9.16 -7.61 -23.09
CA SER A 328 7.91 -8.36 -23.21
C SER A 328 6.77 -7.82 -22.33
N ASP A 329 7.10 -6.99 -21.33
CA ASP A 329 6.11 -6.30 -20.49
C ASP A 329 5.43 -5.13 -21.24
N ALA A 330 6.02 -4.62 -22.32
CA ALA A 330 5.58 -3.37 -22.95
C ALA A 330 4.11 -3.40 -23.45
N PRO A 331 3.63 -4.47 -24.11
CA PRO A 331 2.22 -4.57 -24.49
C PRO A 331 1.28 -4.56 -23.28
N MET A 332 1.69 -5.16 -22.17
CA MET A 332 0.91 -5.19 -20.94
C MET A 332 0.83 -3.82 -20.27
N VAL A 333 1.98 -3.14 -20.14
CA VAL A 333 2.03 -1.77 -19.59
C VAL A 333 1.16 -0.82 -20.41
N ARG A 334 1.20 -0.94 -21.74
CA ARG A 334 0.36 -0.14 -22.64
C ARG A 334 -1.12 -0.42 -22.45
N SER A 335 -1.52 -1.69 -22.50
CA SER A 335 -2.91 -2.11 -22.33
C SER A 335 -3.51 -1.66 -20.99
N LEU A 336 -2.75 -1.75 -19.90
CA LEU A 336 -3.19 -1.26 -18.59
C LEU A 336 -3.25 0.27 -18.55
N SER A 337 -2.28 0.96 -19.17
CA SER A 337 -2.32 2.43 -19.29
C SER A 337 -3.57 2.90 -20.04
N ASP A 338 -3.89 2.27 -21.17
CA ASP A 338 -5.08 2.60 -21.98
C ASP A 338 -6.37 2.37 -21.17
N THR A 339 -6.47 1.25 -20.45
CA THR A 339 -7.59 0.96 -19.55
C THR A 339 -7.80 2.09 -18.53
N VAL A 340 -6.72 2.63 -17.96
CA VAL A 340 -6.82 3.70 -16.95
C VAL A 340 -7.17 5.05 -17.57
N ARG A 341 -6.71 5.32 -18.79
CA ARG A 341 -7.03 6.57 -19.52
C ARG A 341 -8.50 6.65 -19.90
N GLU A 342 -9.10 5.52 -20.22
CA GLU A 342 -10.52 5.40 -20.56
C GLU A 342 -11.45 5.33 -19.33
N ALA A 343 -10.87 5.09 -18.14
CA ALA A 343 -11.64 4.92 -16.91
C ALA A 343 -12.20 6.24 -16.37
N THR A 344 -13.42 6.16 -15.84
CA THR A 344 -13.96 7.24 -14.99
C THR A 344 -13.17 7.27 -13.69
N PRO A 345 -12.62 8.43 -13.27
CA PRO A 345 -11.87 8.50 -12.02
C PRO A 345 -12.74 8.22 -10.80
N SER A 346 -12.26 7.40 -9.86
CA SER A 346 -12.86 7.24 -8.52
C SER A 346 -12.01 7.87 -7.42
N ASN A 347 -10.76 8.24 -7.71
CA ASN A 347 -9.90 8.91 -6.75
C ASN A 347 -10.43 10.31 -6.39
N PRO A 348 -10.57 10.65 -5.10
CA PRO A 348 -11.16 11.93 -4.70
C PRO A 348 -10.37 13.15 -5.20
N ALA A 349 -9.03 13.08 -5.27
CA ALA A 349 -8.24 14.21 -5.78
C ALA A 349 -8.56 14.51 -7.25
N ARG A 350 -8.71 13.48 -8.10
CA ARG A 350 -9.13 13.68 -9.50
C ARG A 350 -10.50 14.33 -9.58
N VAL A 351 -11.45 13.83 -8.79
CA VAL A 351 -12.82 14.35 -8.76
C VAL A 351 -12.85 15.80 -8.29
N TRP A 352 -12.11 16.15 -7.23
CA TRP A 352 -12.05 17.51 -6.69
C TRP A 352 -11.45 18.52 -7.65
N HIS A 353 -10.44 18.11 -8.41
CA HIS A 353 -9.79 18.96 -9.40
C HIS A 353 -10.49 18.93 -10.76
N GLY A 354 -11.63 18.23 -10.90
CA GLY A 354 -12.37 18.13 -12.15
C GLY A 354 -11.58 17.45 -13.28
N VAL A 355 -10.61 16.59 -12.94
CA VAL A 355 -9.71 15.93 -13.90
C VAL A 355 -10.42 14.73 -14.52
N THR A 356 -11.20 14.96 -15.57
CA THR A 356 -11.91 13.92 -16.31
C THR A 356 -10.98 13.09 -17.19
N GLU A 357 -9.94 13.71 -17.75
CA GLU A 357 -8.95 13.05 -18.61
C GLU A 357 -7.55 13.10 -17.99
N LEU A 358 -6.76 12.04 -18.23
CA LEU A 358 -5.36 11.98 -17.80
C LEU A 358 -4.46 12.56 -18.88
N ALA A 359 -4.07 13.82 -18.69
CA ALA A 359 -3.05 14.49 -19.49
C ALA A 359 -1.68 14.24 -18.86
N PHE A 360 -0.86 13.40 -19.52
CA PHE A 360 0.53 13.20 -19.11
C PHE A 360 1.29 14.53 -19.17
N ASP A 361 2.27 14.69 -18.28
CA ASP A 361 3.08 15.91 -18.07
C ASP A 361 2.33 17.11 -17.47
N GLU A 362 1.00 17.09 -17.50
CA GLU A 362 0.13 18.16 -17.01
C GLU A 362 -0.53 17.79 -15.68
N CYS A 363 -1.04 16.56 -15.56
CA CYS A 363 -1.68 16.10 -14.33
C CYS A 363 -0.66 15.99 -13.19
N LEU A 364 -1.05 16.51 -12.02
CA LEU A 364 -0.26 16.50 -10.81
C LEU A 364 -0.96 15.71 -9.70
N ILE A 365 -0.19 14.89 -8.98
CA ILE A 365 -0.65 14.16 -7.80
C ILE A 365 -0.04 14.82 -6.57
N PRO A 366 -0.85 15.34 -5.63
CA PRO A 366 -0.33 15.83 -4.36
C PRO A 366 0.24 14.68 -3.53
N LEU A 367 1.47 14.88 -3.04
CA LEU A 367 2.13 13.92 -2.16
C LEU A 367 1.99 14.39 -0.71
N ASP A 368 1.57 13.47 0.16
CA ASP A 368 1.64 13.66 1.59
C ASP A 368 3.10 13.56 2.03
N THR A 369 3.67 14.70 2.42
CA THR A 369 4.94 14.82 3.14
C THR A 369 4.76 15.28 4.58
N GLU A 370 3.53 15.57 5.02
CA GLU A 370 3.23 16.05 6.37
C GLU A 370 3.37 14.95 7.41
N HIS A 371 3.08 13.70 7.03
CA HIS A 371 3.23 12.55 7.93
C HIS A 371 4.67 12.41 8.46
N TYR A 372 5.69 12.82 7.69
CA TYR A 372 7.07 12.87 8.16
C TYR A 372 7.23 13.72 9.41
N GLY A 373 6.64 14.91 9.45
CA GLY A 373 6.74 15.79 10.61
C GLY A 373 6.18 15.11 11.86
N LEU A 374 4.99 14.52 11.73
CA LEU A 374 4.34 13.77 12.81
C LEU A 374 5.20 12.58 13.28
N ASP A 375 5.79 11.85 12.34
CA ASP A 375 6.56 10.63 12.62
C ASP A 375 7.95 10.95 13.21
N VAL A 376 8.60 12.03 12.76
CA VAL A 376 9.85 12.55 13.35
C VAL A 376 9.60 12.99 14.78
N GLU A 377 8.52 13.72 15.05
CA GLU A 377 8.16 14.13 16.42
C GLU A 377 7.88 12.91 17.32
N LYS A 378 7.16 11.91 16.81
CA LYS A 378 6.92 10.64 17.52
C LYS A 378 8.24 9.91 17.81
N GLN A 379 9.18 9.88 16.85
CA GLN A 379 10.50 9.27 17.01
C GLN A 379 11.33 10.00 18.08
N GLN A 380 11.41 11.34 18.02
CA GLN A 380 12.13 12.15 19.01
C GLN A 380 11.57 11.99 20.43
N LYS A 381 10.24 11.93 20.57
CA LYS A 381 9.59 11.66 21.86
C LYS A 381 9.96 10.28 22.41
N LYS A 382 10.07 9.27 21.55
CA LYS A 382 10.49 7.92 21.93
C LYS A 382 11.95 7.89 22.36
N ASP A 383 12.83 8.55 21.62
CA ASP A 383 14.27 8.60 21.89
C ASP A 383 14.59 9.41 23.16
N ALA A 384 13.75 10.36 23.57
CA ALA A 384 13.92 11.10 24.82
C ALA A 384 13.58 10.30 26.09
N VAL A 385 12.88 9.17 25.94
CA VAL A 385 12.44 8.32 27.07
C VAL A 385 13.36 7.11 27.27
N CYS A 386 14.07 6.67 26.22
CA CYS A 386 15.06 5.59 26.28
C CYS A 386 16.45 6.14 26.64
#